data_AF-A0AAE2MGI8-F1
#
_entry.id   AF-A0AAE2MGI8-F1
#
_cell.length_a   1.000
_cell.length_b   1.000
_cell.length_c   1.000
_cell.angle_alpha   90.00
_cell.angle_beta   90.00
_cell.angle_gamma   90.00
#
_symmetry.space_group_name_H-M   'P 1'
#
loop_
_entity.id
_entity.type
_entity.pdbx_description
1 polymer ?
#
loop_
_entity_poly.entity_id
_entity_poly.type
_entity_poly.pdbx_seq_one_letter_code
_entity_poly.pdbx_strand_id
1 'polypeptide(L)'
;MNTKPTLEQLDLVICRMRARLSGRNLLLARWFDETMTAMEARFAERLEDPSDPAPARAAALAFVKAALHQWATRPALERQADKHPPA
;
A
#
# COMPACT_ATOMS: atom_id res chain seq x y z
N MET A 1 -1.89 -16.49 20.51
CA MET A 1 -1.05 -15.28 20.74
C MET A 1 -0.96 -14.54 19.42
N ASN A 2 -1.62 -13.38 19.27
CA ASN A 2 -1.43 -12.49 18.11
C ASN A 2 -0.22 -11.60 18.41
N THR A 3 0.98 -12.09 18.11
CA THR A 3 2.19 -11.26 18.17
C THR A 3 2.08 -10.19 17.09
N LYS A 4 2.14 -8.91 17.52
CA LYS A 4 2.25 -7.79 16.57
C LYS A 4 3.53 -8.00 15.73
N PRO A 5 3.47 -7.81 14.40
CA PRO A 5 4.65 -7.98 13.56
C PRO A 5 5.74 -6.99 13.97
N THR A 6 6.97 -7.47 14.03
CA THR A 6 8.15 -6.63 14.31
C THR A 6 8.49 -5.74 13.12
N LEU A 7 9.23 -4.66 13.36
CA LEU A 7 9.66 -3.74 12.31
C LEU A 7 10.44 -4.46 11.18
N GLU A 8 11.38 -5.34 11.54
CA GLU A 8 12.16 -6.13 10.58
C GLU A 8 11.28 -7.03 9.71
N GLN A 9 10.26 -7.64 10.29
CA GLN A 9 9.30 -8.47 9.54
C GLN A 9 8.49 -7.62 8.56
N LEU A 10 8.08 -6.41 8.97
CA LEU A 10 7.38 -5.48 8.09
C LEU A 10 8.28 -5.04 6.93
N ASP A 11 9.52 -4.67 7.21
CA ASP A 11 10.50 -4.24 6.20
C ASP A 11 10.79 -5.34 5.18
N LEU A 12 10.92 -6.59 5.65
CA LEU A 12 11.09 -7.75 4.76
C LEU A 12 9.89 -7.94 3.83
N VAL A 13 8.67 -7.78 4.34
CA VAL A 13 7.44 -7.89 3.53
C VAL A 13 7.37 -6.75 2.51
N ILE A 14 7.66 -5.52 2.94
CA ILE A 14 7.67 -4.33 2.08
C ILE A 14 8.69 -4.51 0.95
N CYS A 15 9.92 -4.94 1.26
CA CYS A 15 10.96 -5.20 0.26
C CYS A 15 10.53 -6.26 -0.76
N ARG A 16 9.92 -7.36 -0.31
CA ARG A 16 9.43 -8.43 -1.20
C ARG A 16 8.28 -7.95 -2.09
N MET A 17 7.36 -7.15 -1.56
CA MET A 17 6.26 -6.57 -2.34
C MET A 17 6.80 -5.61 -3.38
N ARG A 18 7.67 -4.67 -2.99
CA ARG A 18 8.33 -3.74 -3.91
C ARG A 18 9.05 -4.46 -5.03
N ALA A 19 9.86 -5.48 -4.72
CA ALA A 19 10.58 -6.28 -5.72
C ALA A 19 9.60 -6.91 -6.74
N ARG A 20 8.52 -7.52 -6.25
CA ARG A 20 7.48 -8.11 -7.12
C ARG A 20 6.78 -7.08 -8.00
N LEU A 21 6.51 -5.88 -7.48
CA LEU A 21 5.91 -4.79 -8.25
C LEU A 21 6.89 -4.27 -9.30
N SER A 22 8.17 -4.09 -8.94
CA SER A 22 9.22 -3.59 -9.84
C SER A 22 9.46 -4.51 -11.02
N GLY A 23 9.39 -5.83 -10.81
CA GLY A 23 9.49 -6.82 -11.89
C GLY A 23 8.30 -6.83 -12.84
N ARG A 24 7.17 -6.18 -12.48
CA ARG A 24 5.99 -6.03 -13.34
C ARG A 24 5.93 -4.65 -14.01
N ASN A 25 6.15 -3.60 -13.24
CA ASN A 25 6.06 -2.21 -13.68
C ASN A 25 6.78 -1.27 -12.69
N LEU A 26 7.75 -0.50 -13.20
CA LEU A 26 8.53 0.44 -12.39
C LEU A 26 7.70 1.60 -11.82
N LEU A 27 6.71 2.09 -12.55
CA LEU A 27 5.79 3.13 -12.07
C LEU A 27 4.97 2.63 -10.88
N LEU A 28 4.54 1.36 -10.92
CA LEU A 28 3.80 0.75 -9.83
C LEU A 28 4.66 0.56 -8.57
N ALA A 29 5.95 0.22 -8.74
CA ALA A 29 6.89 0.17 -7.62
C ALA A 29 7.15 1.56 -7.02
N ARG A 30 7.28 2.59 -7.87
CA ARG A 30 7.44 3.97 -7.41
C ARG A 30 6.19 4.47 -6.66
N TRP A 31 5.00 4.22 -7.19
CA TRP A 31 3.75 4.53 -6.51
C TRP A 31 3.65 3.83 -5.14
N PHE A 32 4.10 2.57 -5.06
CA PHE A 32 4.13 1.83 -3.81
C PHE A 32 5.04 2.49 -2.76
N ASP A 33 6.27 2.86 -3.15
CA ASP A 33 7.24 3.52 -2.25
C ASP A 33 6.71 4.88 -1.77
N GLU A 34 6.18 5.69 -2.68
CA GLU A 34 5.60 7.01 -2.38
C GLU A 34 4.38 6.90 -1.45
N THR A 35 3.48 5.95 -1.73
CA THR A 35 2.27 5.74 -0.92
C THR A 35 2.59 5.18 0.45
N MET A 36 3.52 4.22 0.54
CA MET A 36 4.00 3.70 1.83
C MET A 36 4.55 4.83 2.69
N THR A 37 5.44 5.66 2.13
CA THR A 37 6.05 6.80 2.84
C THR A 37 5.00 7.80 3.32
N ALA A 38 4.08 8.19 2.44
CA ALA A 38 3.03 9.16 2.77
C ALA A 38 2.08 8.64 3.85
N MET A 39 1.66 7.37 3.76
CA MET A 39 0.74 6.78 4.72
C MET A 39 1.42 6.50 6.05
N GLU A 40 2.68 6.06 6.04
CA GLU A 40 3.44 5.86 7.27
C GLU A 40 3.59 7.16 8.06
N ALA A 41 3.97 8.26 7.41
CA ALA A 41 4.02 9.58 8.05
C ALA A 41 2.67 9.99 8.63
N ARG A 42 1.59 9.83 7.85
CA ARG A 42 0.22 10.16 8.30
C ARG A 42 -0.24 9.31 9.49
N PHE A 43 0.17 8.04 9.56
CA PHE A 43 -0.15 7.19 10.70
C PHE A 43 0.75 7.45 11.89
N ALA A 44 2.02 7.81 11.67
CA ALA A 44 2.96 8.20 12.71
C ALA A 44 2.51 9.45 13.47
N GLU A 45 1.95 10.45 12.76
CA GLU A 45 1.34 11.65 13.36
C GLU A 45 0.21 11.35 14.36
N ARG A 46 -0.38 10.15 14.26
CA ARG A 46 -1.53 9.73 15.08
C ARG A 46 -1.14 8.71 16.16
N LEU A 47 0.15 8.40 16.29
CA LEU A 47 0.63 7.49 17.33
C LEU A 47 0.69 8.19 18.68
N GLU A 48 0.23 7.48 19.71
CA GLU A 48 0.37 7.90 21.11
C GLU A 48 1.82 7.80 21.59
N ASP A 49 2.59 6.85 21.03
CA ASP A 49 4.01 6.67 21.29
C ASP A 49 4.81 6.86 19.97
N PRO A 50 5.55 7.98 19.83
CA PRO A 50 6.34 8.25 18.63
C PRO A 50 7.64 7.42 18.56
N SER A 51 8.00 6.66 19.61
CA SER A 51 9.24 5.89 19.65
C SER A 51 9.15 4.51 18.98
N ASP A 52 7.93 4.00 18.77
CA ASP A 52 7.69 2.75 18.04
C ASP A 52 7.05 3.02 16.66
N PRO A 53 7.81 2.94 15.55
CA PRO A 53 7.27 3.14 14.21
C PRO A 53 6.52 1.91 13.66
N ALA A 54 6.61 0.73 14.30
CA ALA A 54 6.03 -0.50 13.78
C ALA A 54 4.50 -0.42 13.56
N PRO A 55 3.70 0.22 14.44
CA PRO A 55 2.26 0.37 14.23
C PRO A 55 1.92 1.24 13.00
N ALA A 56 2.63 2.35 12.80
CA ALA A 56 2.43 3.23 11.66
C ALA A 56 2.78 2.51 10.34
N ARG A 57 3.92 1.80 10.32
CA ARG A 57 4.34 1.03 9.16
C ARG A 57 3.40 -0.13 8.85
N ALA A 58 2.89 -0.82 9.87
CA ALA A 58 1.90 -1.89 9.70
C ALA A 58 0.58 -1.35 9.12
N ALA A 59 0.11 -0.20 9.61
CA ALA A 59 -1.10 0.46 9.11
C ALA A 59 -0.94 0.93 7.65
N ALA A 60 0.21 1.53 7.31
CA ALA A 60 0.55 1.91 5.95
C ALA A 60 0.55 0.69 5.00
N LEU A 61 1.20 -0.40 5.42
CA LEU A 61 1.24 -1.64 4.66
C LEU A 61 -0.16 -2.24 4.45
N ALA A 62 -1.02 -2.21 5.47
CA ALA A 62 -2.41 -2.68 5.35
C ALA A 62 -3.22 -1.84 4.35
N PHE A 63 -3.08 -0.52 4.40
CA PHE A 63 -3.70 0.39 3.45
C PHE A 63 -3.27 0.11 2.01
N VAL A 64 -1.95 0.02 1.77
CA VAL A 64 -1.42 -0.23 0.41
C VAL A 64 -1.83 -1.60 -0.10
N LYS A 65 -1.87 -2.63 0.75
CA LYS A 65 -2.42 -3.95 0.38
C LYS A 65 -3.88 -3.86 -0.06
N ALA A 66 -4.72 -3.10 0.66
CA ALA A 66 -6.12 -2.92 0.30
C ALA A 66 -6.27 -2.18 -1.04
N ALA A 67 -5.48 -1.12 -1.27
CA ALA A 67 -5.48 -0.37 -2.53
C ALA A 67 -5.06 -1.25 -3.72
N LEU A 68 -3.99 -2.04 -3.57
CA LEU A 68 -3.57 -3.00 -4.58
C LEU A 68 -4.63 -4.07 -4.85
N HIS A 69 -5.30 -4.57 -3.80
CA HIS A 69 -6.38 -5.52 -3.94
C HIS A 69 -7.55 -4.91 -4.72
N GLN A 70 -7.97 -3.69 -4.39
CA GLN A 70 -9.03 -2.97 -5.08
C GLN A 70 -8.70 -2.76 -6.57
N TRP A 71 -7.45 -2.44 -6.92
CA TRP A 71 -7.05 -2.36 -8.33
C TRP A 71 -7.07 -3.70 -9.05
N ALA A 72 -6.73 -4.78 -8.35
CA ALA A 72 -6.77 -6.13 -8.91
C ALA A 72 -8.21 -6.65 -9.08
N THR A 73 -9.14 -6.24 -8.22
CA THR A 73 -10.53 -6.72 -8.20
C THR A 73 -11.54 -5.77 -8.82
N ARG A 74 -11.12 -4.56 -9.21
CA ARG A 74 -11.99 -3.59 -9.91
C ARG A 74 -12.60 -4.25 -11.15
N PRO A 75 -13.95 -4.35 -11.24
CA PRO A 75 -14.60 -4.95 -12.38
C PRO A 75 -14.32 -4.15 -13.66
N ALA A 76 -14.23 -4.84 -14.80
CA ALA A 76 -13.91 -4.23 -16.10
C ALA A 76 -14.91 -3.16 -16.59
N LEU A 77 -16.00 -2.91 -15.85
CA LEU A 77 -17.09 -2.01 -16.23
C LEU A 77 -16.66 -0.54 -16.36
N GLU A 78 -15.65 -0.07 -15.61
CA GLU A 78 -15.13 1.30 -15.76
C GLU A 78 -14.29 1.49 -17.04
N ARG A 79 -13.87 0.41 -17.75
CA ARG A 79 -13.21 0.53 -19.06
C ARG A 79 -14.18 0.75 -20.23
N GLN A 80 -15.49 0.62 -20.02
CA GLN A 80 -16.52 0.87 -21.05
C GLN A 80 -17.20 2.22 -20.94
N ALA A 81 -17.05 2.96 -19.83
CA ALA A 81 -17.68 4.27 -19.63
C ALA A 81 -17.15 5.37 -20.57
N ASP A 82 -16.01 5.15 -21.22
CA ASP A 82 -15.45 6.04 -22.26
C ASP A 82 -16.02 5.77 -23.68
N LYS A 83 -17.00 4.87 -23.84
CA LYS A 83 -17.59 4.52 -25.15
C LYS A 83 -19.07 4.90 -25.32
N HIS A 84 -19.55 5.94 -24.65
CA HIS A 84 -20.84 6.52 -25.03
C HIS A 84 -20.89 8.03 -24.80
N PRO A 85 -20.96 8.86 -25.86
CA PRO A 85 -21.46 10.21 -25.71
C PRO A 85 -23.00 10.15 -25.59
N PRO A 86 -23.63 10.88 -24.67
CA PRO A 86 -25.07 11.08 -24.72
C PRO A 86 -25.40 11.93 -25.95
N ALA A 87 -26.37 11.45 -26.72
CA ALA A 87 -27.02 12.18 -27.81
C ALA A 87 -27.97 13.25 -27.27
#